data_AF-A0A4R4L4P7-F1
#
_entry.id   AF-A0A4R4L4P7-F1
#
_cell.length_a   1.000
_cell.length_b   1.000
_cell.length_c   1.000
_cell.angle_alpha   90.00
_cell.angle_beta   90.00
_cell.angle_gamma   90.00
#
_symmetry.space_group_name_H-M   'P 1'
#
loop_
_entity.id
_entity.type
_entity.pdbx_description
1 polymer ?
#
loop_
_entity_poly.entity_id
_entity_poly.type
_entity_poly.pdbx_seq_one_letter_code
_entity_poly.pdbx_strand_id
1 'polypeptide(L)'
;MGMYRSRNALTERLTPEQIASVRLPLAAWYQRGYRREEVDALLHRLAYELDVRERGLEEARAETQRIKRALRNWQSERAGIGAKSKRTTTGRRPRRSTVQRKQPVHTSDTGGQAPGGE
;
A
#
# COMPACT_ATOMS: atom_id res chain seq x y z
N MET A 1 -1.27 34.15 -38.13
CA MET A 1 -1.51 33.35 -36.90
C MET A 1 -0.29 33.49 -36.01
N GLY A 2 -0.34 34.41 -35.03
CA GLY A 2 0.77 34.60 -34.09
C GLY A 2 0.81 33.43 -33.12
N MET A 3 1.85 32.61 -33.21
CA MET A 3 2.11 31.55 -32.25
C MET A 3 2.31 32.18 -30.87
N TYR A 4 1.58 31.69 -29.86
CA TYR A 4 1.72 32.10 -28.46
C TYR A 4 3.12 31.66 -27.97
N ARG A 5 4.12 32.52 -28.16
CA ARG A 5 5.48 32.29 -27.67
C ARG A 5 5.54 32.74 -26.21
N SER A 6 5.01 31.93 -25.30
CA SER A 6 5.16 32.18 -23.87
C SER A 6 6.66 32.11 -23.57
N ARG A 7 7.24 33.26 -23.19
CA ARG A 7 8.69 33.40 -22.99
C ARG A 7 9.19 32.69 -21.73
N ASN A 8 8.34 31.99 -20.95
CA ASN A 8 8.77 31.40 -19.67
C ASN A 8 8.01 30.21 -19.02
N ALA A 9 6.77 29.81 -19.32
CA ALA A 9 5.92 29.36 -18.18
C ALA A 9 5.09 28.07 -18.32
N LEU A 10 5.57 26.96 -18.89
CA LEU A 10 4.88 25.65 -18.79
C LEU A 10 5.79 24.43 -18.57
N THR A 11 7.10 24.60 -18.40
CA THR A 11 8.01 23.48 -18.09
C THR A 11 7.91 23.03 -16.65
N GLU A 12 7.52 23.93 -15.75
CA GLU A 12 7.25 23.63 -14.34
C GLU A 12 5.74 23.48 -14.10
N ARG A 13 5.39 22.63 -13.15
CA ARG A 13 3.99 22.47 -12.71
C ARG A 13 3.50 23.83 -12.20
N LEU A 14 2.46 24.35 -12.83
CA LEU A 14 1.79 25.58 -12.44
C LEU A 14 1.30 25.41 -10.99
N THR A 15 1.76 26.25 -10.07
CA THR A 15 1.30 26.25 -8.67
C THR A 15 0.24 27.34 -8.43
N PRO A 16 -0.63 27.20 -7.42
CA PRO A 16 -1.63 28.22 -7.09
C PRO A 16 -1.03 29.61 -6.85
N GLU A 17 0.13 29.68 -6.19
CA GLU A 17 0.85 30.92 -5.89
C GLU A 17 1.42 31.55 -7.16
N GLN A 18 1.91 30.71 -8.08
CA GLN A 18 2.35 31.20 -9.38
C GLN A 18 1.19 31.88 -10.11
N ILE A 19 0.00 31.26 -10.17
CA ILE A 19 -1.19 31.87 -10.81
C ILE A 19 -1.57 33.18 -10.14
N ALA A 20 -1.61 33.22 -8.81
CA ALA A 20 -1.98 34.42 -8.05
C ALA A 20 -0.97 35.57 -8.21
N SER A 21 0.30 35.26 -8.48
CA SER A 21 1.38 36.24 -8.65
C SER A 21 1.58 36.71 -10.10
N VAL A 22 0.91 36.07 -11.07
CA VAL A 22 1.07 36.40 -12.49
C VAL A 22 0.61 37.84 -12.76
N ARG A 23 1.54 38.65 -13.27
CA ARG A 23 1.25 39.99 -13.80
C ARG A 23 1.14 39.94 -15.31
N LEU A 24 -0.06 40.14 -15.82
CA LEU A 24 -0.31 40.25 -17.26
C LEU A 24 -0.07 41.69 -17.72
N PRO A 25 0.68 41.89 -18.83
CA PRO A 25 0.88 43.22 -19.38
C PRO A 25 -0.44 43.78 -19.92
N LEU A 26 -0.64 45.09 -19.76
CA LEU A 26 -1.78 45.78 -20.38
C LEU A 26 -1.63 45.77 -21.91
N ALA A 27 -2.76 45.69 -22.61
CA ALA A 27 -2.79 45.83 -24.05
C ALA A 27 -2.33 47.24 -24.46
N ALA A 28 -1.65 47.34 -25.60
CA ALA A 28 -1.29 48.62 -26.19
C ALA A 28 -2.56 49.44 -26.52
N TRP A 29 -2.43 50.77 -26.50
CA TRP A 29 -3.55 51.70 -26.67
C TRP A 29 -4.38 51.52 -27.95
N TYR A 30 -3.79 50.95 -29.01
CA TYR A 30 -4.45 50.66 -30.29
C TYR A 30 -5.05 49.24 -30.36
N GLN A 31 -5.01 48.47 -29.27
CA GLN A 31 -5.50 47.09 -29.20
C GLN A 31 -6.60 46.96 -28.16
N ARG A 32 -7.59 46.10 -28.44
CA ARG A 32 -8.59 45.71 -27.44
C ARG A 32 -7.93 44.77 -26.43
N GLY A 33 -7.81 45.21 -25.19
CA GLY A 33 -7.36 44.37 -24.08
C GLY A 33 -8.48 43.52 -23.50
N TYR A 34 -8.11 42.49 -22.73
CA TYR A 34 -9.05 41.81 -21.85
C TYR A 34 -9.50 42.73 -20.73
N ARG A 35 -10.72 42.51 -20.23
CA ARG A 35 -11.24 43.20 -19.05
C ARG A 35 -10.49 42.70 -17.83
N ARG A 36 -9.82 43.60 -17.12
CA ARG A 36 -8.90 43.23 -16.04
C ARG A 36 -9.63 42.50 -14.93
N GLU A 37 -10.79 43.01 -14.55
CA GLU A 37 -11.60 42.49 -13.45
C GLU A 37 -12.10 41.06 -13.73
N GLU A 38 -12.49 40.78 -14.98
CA GLU A 38 -12.94 39.45 -15.40
C GLU A 38 -11.77 38.45 -15.42
N VAL A 39 -10.59 38.87 -15.89
CA VAL A 39 -9.38 38.05 -15.88
C VAL A 39 -8.90 37.79 -14.46
N ASP A 40 -8.88 38.82 -13.61
CA ASP A 40 -8.48 38.68 -12.20
C ASP A 40 -9.41 37.71 -11.47
N ALA A 41 -10.73 37.82 -11.67
CA ALA A 41 -11.70 36.88 -11.09
C ALA A 41 -11.49 35.44 -11.58
N LEU A 42 -11.20 35.24 -12.86
CA LEU A 42 -10.91 33.92 -13.42
C LEU A 42 -9.62 33.34 -12.85
N LEU A 43 -8.54 34.13 -12.76
CA LEU A 43 -7.26 33.70 -12.20
C LEU A 43 -7.39 33.33 -10.73
N HIS A 44 -8.14 34.12 -9.94
CA HIS A 44 -8.45 33.78 -8.55
C HIS A 44 -9.21 32.46 -8.44
N ARG A 45 -10.20 32.23 -9.32
CA ARG A 45 -10.94 30.98 -9.33
C ARG A 45 -10.06 29.79 -9.69
N LEU A 46 -9.19 29.93 -10.68
CA LEU A 46 -8.26 28.88 -11.09
C LEU A 46 -7.23 28.56 -10.00
N ALA A 47 -6.68 29.57 -9.34
CA ALA A 47 -5.77 29.38 -8.21
C ALA A 47 -6.45 28.57 -7.09
N TYR A 48 -7.69 28.91 -6.74
CA TYR A 48 -8.48 28.17 -5.76
C TYR A 48 -8.73 26.72 -6.16
N GLU A 49 -9.14 26.46 -7.41
CA GLU A 49 -9.40 25.10 -7.87
C GLU A 49 -8.14 24.24 -7.91
N LEU A 50 -7.00 24.83 -8.28
CA LEU A 50 -5.72 24.14 -8.29
C LEU A 50 -5.28 23.76 -6.88
N ASP A 51 -5.40 24.68 -5.92
CA ASP A 51 -5.11 24.45 -4.49
C ASP A 51 -5.96 23.30 -3.92
N VAL A 52 -7.27 23.30 -4.22
CA VAL A 52 -8.16 22.18 -3.84
C VAL A 52 -7.70 20.85 -4.44
N ARG A 53 -7.29 20.83 -5.71
CA ARG A 53 -6.81 19.60 -6.37
C ARG A 53 -5.49 19.13 -5.79
N GLU A 54 -4.56 20.02 -5.49
CA GLU A 54 -3.27 19.67 -4.90
C GLU A 54 -3.43 19.07 -3.50
N ARG A 55 -4.30 19.64 -2.66
CA ARG A 55 -4.66 19.05 -1.36
C ARG A 55 -5.19 17.63 -1.51
N GLY A 56 -6.14 17.40 -2.43
CA GLY A 56 -6.68 16.07 -2.67
C GLY A 56 -5.63 15.06 -3.16
N LEU A 57 -4.66 15.50 -3.98
CA LEU A 57 -3.54 14.65 -4.41
C LEU A 57 -2.59 14.30 -3.26
N GLU A 58 -2.28 15.27 -2.40
CA GLU A 58 -1.44 15.03 -1.22
C GLU A 58 -2.11 14.07 -0.23
N GLU A 59 -3.41 14.22 0.01
CA GLU A 59 -4.20 13.28 0.83
C GLU A 59 -4.17 11.86 0.24
N ALA A 60 -4.41 11.71 -1.05
CA ALA A 60 -4.38 10.41 -1.72
C ALA A 60 -2.98 9.75 -1.66
N ARG A 61 -1.92 10.56 -1.79
CA ARG A 61 -0.53 10.09 -1.63
C ARG A 61 -0.25 9.67 -0.20
N ALA A 62 -0.67 10.44 0.78
CA ALA A 62 -0.51 10.12 2.20
C ALA A 62 -1.21 8.79 2.55
N GLU A 63 -2.43 8.59 2.07
CA GLU A 63 -3.17 7.35 2.29
C GLU A 63 -2.51 6.16 1.59
N THR A 64 -2.05 6.33 0.35
CA THR A 64 -1.29 5.30 -0.37
C THR A 64 -0.03 4.90 0.41
N GLN A 65 0.69 5.86 0.99
CA GLN A 65 1.88 5.58 1.80
C GLN A 65 1.51 4.86 3.11
N ARG A 66 0.39 5.22 3.74
CA ARG A 66 -0.12 4.54 4.92
C ARG A 66 -0.44 3.08 4.62
N ILE A 67 -1.18 2.80 3.55
CA ILE A 67 -1.53 1.44 3.13
C ILE A 67 -0.26 0.63 2.84
N LYS A 68 0.70 1.21 2.10
CA LYS A 68 1.99 0.55 1.82
C LYS A 68 2.77 0.22 3.09
N ARG A 69 2.77 1.11 4.08
CA ARG A 69 3.41 0.87 5.38
C ARG A 69 2.71 -0.24 6.16
N ALA A 70 1.39 -0.21 6.25
CA ALA A 70 0.59 -1.25 6.90
C ALA A 70 0.84 -2.63 6.27
N LEU A 71 0.84 -2.70 4.93
CA LEU A 71 1.13 -3.92 4.20
C LEU A 71 2.54 -4.44 4.48
N ARG A 72 3.55 -3.55 4.48
CA ARG A 72 4.94 -3.92 4.77
C ARG A 72 5.11 -4.48 6.19
N ASN A 73 4.44 -3.88 7.17
CA ASN A 73 4.46 -4.35 8.55
C ASN A 73 3.87 -5.74 8.66
N TRP A 74 2.67 -5.94 8.10
CA TRP A 74 2.01 -7.24 8.07
C TRP A 74 2.84 -8.33 7.36
N GLN A 75 3.47 -8.00 6.22
CA GLN A 75 4.36 -8.93 5.52
C GLN A 75 5.56 -9.34 6.40
N SER A 76 6.13 -8.39 7.15
CA SER A 76 7.26 -8.63 8.04
C SER A 76 6.89 -9.50 9.23
N GLU A 77 5.72 -9.28 9.82
CA GLU A 77 5.17 -10.12 10.89
C GLU A 77 4.97 -11.56 10.43
N ARG A 78 4.37 -11.77 9.24
CA ARG A 78 4.18 -13.11 8.67
C ARG A 78 5.51 -13.79 8.32
N ALA A 79 6.48 -13.07 7.79
CA ALA A 79 7.82 -13.61 7.54
C ALA A 79 8.52 -14.04 8.85
N GLY A 80 8.40 -13.22 9.90
CA GLY A 80 8.93 -13.53 11.23
C GLY A 80 8.28 -14.74 11.88
N ILE A 81 6.96 -14.92 11.72
CA ILE A 81 6.22 -16.10 12.18
C ILE A 81 6.70 -17.35 11.42
N GLY A 82 6.85 -17.28 10.09
CA GLY A 82 7.37 -18.37 9.28
C GLY A 82 8.82 -18.76 9.65
N ALA A 83 9.66 -17.79 9.99
CA ALA A 83 11.02 -18.03 10.45
C ALA A 83 11.09 -18.66 11.86
N LYS A 84 10.21 -18.24 12.78
CA LYS A 84 10.10 -18.85 14.13
C LYS A 84 9.58 -20.28 14.05
N SER A 85 8.58 -20.55 13.22
CA SER A 85 8.02 -21.90 13.02
C SER A 85 9.04 -22.91 12.50
N LYS A 86 9.98 -22.48 11.64
CA LYS A 86 11.08 -23.34 11.16
C LYS A 86 12.11 -23.63 12.25
N ARG A 87 12.26 -22.74 13.24
CA ARG A 87 13.24 -22.87 14.33
C ARG A 87 12.73 -23.78 15.46
N THR A 88 11.41 -23.84 15.67
CA THR A 88 10.79 -24.73 16.68
C THR A 88 10.76 -26.20 16.25
N THR A 89 10.79 -26.51 14.95
CA THR A 89 10.74 -27.89 14.44
C THR A 89 12.12 -28.57 14.40
N THR A 90 13.23 -27.82 14.46
CA THR A 90 14.60 -28.39 14.44
C THR A 90 15.12 -28.77 15.84
N GLY A 91 14.33 -28.54 16.89
CA GLY A 91 14.81 -28.56 18.28
C GLY A 91 14.13 -29.54 19.24
N ARG A 92 13.68 -30.73 18.82
CA ARG A 92 13.42 -31.85 19.74
C ARG A 92 13.09 -33.14 19.00
N ARG A 93 14.10 -33.93 18.63
CA ARG A 93 13.91 -35.39 18.56
C ARG A 93 14.03 -35.92 19.99
N PRO A 94 12.95 -36.41 20.63
CA PRO A 94 13.13 -37.17 21.86
C PRO A 94 13.97 -38.41 21.52
N ARG A 95 15.06 -38.61 22.28
CA ARG A 95 15.82 -39.85 22.22
C ARG A 95 14.87 -41.00 22.53
N ARG A 96 14.65 -41.86 21.54
CA ARG A 96 13.94 -43.12 21.66
C ARG A 96 14.68 -43.97 22.69
N SER A 97 14.22 -43.96 23.95
CA SER A 97 14.66 -44.91 24.95
C SER A 97 14.10 -46.28 24.55
N THR A 98 14.97 -47.15 24.07
CA THR A 98 14.70 -48.59 23.94
C THR A 98 14.52 -49.17 25.35
N VAL A 99 13.28 -49.14 25.85
CA VAL A 99 12.88 -49.98 26.97
C VAL A 99 12.74 -51.39 26.43
N GLN A 100 13.69 -52.27 26.77
CA GLN A 100 13.58 -53.70 26.56
C GLN A 100 12.30 -54.20 27.23
N ARG A 101 11.29 -54.55 26.43
CA ARG A 101 10.14 -55.30 26.92
C ARG A 101 10.58 -56.76 27.04
N LYS A 102 10.97 -57.16 28.26
CA LYS A 102 11.07 -58.57 28.64
C LYS A 102 9.72 -59.22 28.35
N GLN A 103 9.76 -60.22 27.49
CA GLN A 103 8.64 -61.14 27.27
C GLN A 103 8.52 -62.05 28.51
N PRO A 104 7.30 -62.27 29.03
CA PRO A 104 7.01 -63.52 29.73
C PRO A 104 6.37 -64.51 28.77
N VAL A 105 7.09 -65.60 28.60
CA VAL A 105 6.63 -66.91 28.14
C VAL A 105 5.44 -67.35 28.99
N HIS A 106 4.30 -67.60 28.36
CA HIS A 106 3.33 -68.56 28.86
C HIS A 106 2.91 -69.47 27.71
N THR A 107 3.42 -70.69 27.83
CA THR A 107 3.07 -71.92 27.14
C THR A 107 1.58 -72.25 27.28
N SER A 108 0.99 -72.69 26.16
CA SER A 108 -0.05 -73.73 26.01
C SER A 108 -1.05 -73.96 27.15
N ASP A 109 -2.34 -74.07 26.86
CA ASP A 109 -2.91 -75.33 26.33
C ASP A 109 -4.44 -75.23 26.08
N THR A 110 -4.85 -75.88 24.98
CA THR A 110 -6.07 -76.67 24.74
C THR A 110 -7.48 -76.18 25.13
N GLY A 111 -8.35 -76.09 24.11
CA GLY A 111 -9.50 -77.00 24.05
C GLY A 111 -10.93 -76.42 24.01
N GLY A 112 -11.57 -76.55 22.82
CA GLY A 112 -13.03 -76.69 22.64
C GLY A 112 -13.89 -75.46 22.95
N GLN A 113 -15.08 -75.25 22.41
CA GLN A 113 -15.96 -75.99 21.52
C GLN A 113 -17.09 -74.99 21.18
N ALA A 114 -17.54 -74.96 19.92
CA ALA A 114 -18.80 -74.30 19.50
C ALA A 114 -20.02 -74.95 20.22
N PRO A 115 -21.25 -74.37 20.26
CA PRO A 115 -22.08 -73.96 19.10
C PRO A 115 -22.70 -72.54 19.30
N GLY A 116 -23.21 -71.81 18.31
CA GLY A 116 -24.26 -72.15 17.35
C GLY A 116 -25.62 -71.71 17.91
N GLY A 117 -26.30 -70.76 17.26
CA GLY A 117 -27.69 -70.40 17.54
C GLY A 117 -28.01 -68.91 17.43
N GLU A 118 -28.48 -68.53 16.23
CA GLU A 118 -29.52 -67.53 15.87
C GLU A 118 -29.60 -66.19 16.61
#